data_AF-D0LNH2-F1
#
_entry.id   AF-D0LNH2-F1
#
_cell.length_a   1.000
_cell.length_b   1.000
_cell.length_c   1.000
_cell.angle_alpha   90.00
_cell.angle_beta   90.00
_cell.angle_gamma   90.00
#
_symmetry.space_group_name_H-M   'P 1'
#
loop_
_entity.id
_entity.type
_entity.pdbx_description
1 polymer ?
#
loop_
_entity_poly.entity_id
_entity_poly.type
_entity_poly.pdbx_seq_one_letter_code
_entity_poly.pdbx_strand_id
1 'polypeptide(L)'
;MATCLLPDETDDACARKPWISHELVTSAVGPGEGLDLRASCSTGTLISGGCSADTFPDDDLSLMRSGFAPDNRDEWLCSFKSLHESLTYEVATMAFCLNEDPLPAECGCCPPLAEQLTIRQTNEPLRNGPNRLEATCEDDEFLLIGNCMLDVPAVSEVESVTMFRYGYPPTDEHPDGDYSKWGCSWHNPTGYTPRALANAVCLPAQ
;
A
#
# COMPACT_ATOMS: atom_id res chain seq x y z
N MET A 1 0.65 33.64 14.59
CA MET A 1 0.96 32.26 14.15
C MET A 1 0.17 32.06 12.88
N ALA A 2 0.83 31.85 11.75
CA ALA A 2 0.14 31.56 10.49
C ALA A 2 -0.42 30.13 10.59
N THR A 3 -1.72 30.00 10.40
CA THR A 3 -2.40 28.70 10.34
C THR A 3 -2.12 28.14 8.95
N CYS A 4 -1.37 27.04 8.86
CA CYS A 4 -1.16 26.36 7.58
C CYS A 4 -2.43 25.56 7.25
N LEU A 5 -3.33 26.18 6.49
CA LEU A 5 -4.58 25.57 6.07
C LEU A 5 -4.35 24.67 4.84
N LEU A 6 -4.94 23.48 4.84
CA LEU A 6 -5.30 22.79 3.60
C LEU A 6 -6.38 23.62 2.90
N PRO A 7 -6.56 23.51 1.57
CA PRO A 7 -7.32 24.49 0.80
C PRO A 7 -8.79 24.49 1.21
N ASP A 8 -9.16 25.40 2.11
CA ASP A 8 -10.49 25.99 2.12
C ASP A 8 -10.54 27.07 1.04
N GLU A 9 -11.73 27.35 0.48
CA GLU A 9 -12.00 28.12 -0.76
C GLU A 9 -11.54 29.61 -0.80
N THR A 10 -10.41 29.96 -0.19
CA THR A 10 -9.78 31.28 -0.24
C THR A 10 -8.32 31.12 -0.66
N ASP A 11 -7.85 32.00 -1.54
CA ASP A 11 -6.45 32.12 -2.02
C ASP A 11 -5.47 32.31 -0.84
N ASP A 12 -5.15 31.22 -0.13
CA ASP A 12 -4.18 31.24 0.95
C ASP A 12 -2.81 30.94 0.36
N ALA A 13 -1.93 31.95 0.37
CA ALA A 13 -0.59 31.89 -0.20
C ALA A 13 0.28 30.79 0.44
N CYS A 14 -0.17 30.22 1.56
CA CYS A 14 0.51 29.16 2.31
C CYS A 14 -0.19 27.80 2.24
N ALA A 15 -1.17 27.63 1.35
CA ALA A 15 -1.80 26.34 1.12
C ALA A 15 -0.80 25.34 0.52
N ARG A 16 -0.69 24.15 1.13
CA ARG A 16 0.12 23.07 0.57
C ARG A 16 -0.60 22.44 -0.62
N LYS A 17 0.15 22.17 -1.67
CA LYS A 17 -0.32 21.45 -2.86
C LYS A 17 0.36 20.08 -2.92
N PRO A 18 -0.19 19.05 -2.25
CA PRO A 18 0.34 17.71 -2.36
C PRO A 18 -0.03 17.08 -3.71
N TRP A 19 0.85 16.23 -4.20
CA TRP A 19 0.50 15.26 -5.24
C TRP A 19 1.20 13.93 -5.00
N ILE A 20 0.59 12.86 -5.50
CA ILE A 20 1.16 11.52 -5.45
C ILE A 20 1.73 11.21 -6.82
N SER A 21 3.04 10.97 -6.89
CA SER A 21 3.67 10.32 -8.03
C SER A 21 3.84 8.83 -7.75
N HIS A 22 4.13 8.05 -8.79
CA HIS A 22 4.53 6.66 -8.64
C HIS A 22 5.84 6.40 -9.37
N GLU A 23 6.69 5.57 -8.77
CA GLU A 23 7.90 5.05 -9.39
C GLU A 23 7.77 3.54 -9.55
N LEU A 24 7.99 3.08 -10.79
CA LEU A 24 7.78 1.70 -11.19
C LEU A 24 9.14 1.05 -11.47
N VAL A 25 9.35 -0.13 -10.89
CA VAL A 25 10.45 -1.02 -11.22
C VAL A 25 9.85 -2.31 -11.78
N THR A 26 10.28 -2.73 -12.95
CA THR A 26 9.83 -3.97 -13.60
C THR A 26 10.96 -4.99 -13.68
N SER A 27 10.59 -6.26 -13.69
CA SER A 27 11.52 -7.37 -13.85
C SER A 27 10.80 -8.62 -14.33
N ALA A 28 11.53 -9.73 -14.45
CA ALA A 28 11.00 -11.01 -14.87
C ALA A 28 11.36 -12.10 -13.86
N VAL A 29 10.39 -12.97 -13.55
CA VAL A 29 10.58 -14.15 -12.69
C VAL A 29 10.59 -15.38 -13.58
N GLY A 30 11.73 -16.07 -13.62
CA GLY A 30 11.89 -17.30 -14.39
C GLY A 30 11.17 -18.50 -13.75
N PRO A 31 11.12 -19.64 -14.47
CA PRO A 31 10.41 -20.84 -14.00
C PRO A 31 10.99 -21.39 -12.69
N GLY A 32 10.12 -21.58 -11.69
CA GLY A 32 10.52 -22.05 -10.35
C GLY A 32 11.40 -21.06 -9.56
N GLU A 33 11.67 -19.87 -10.08
CA GLU A 33 12.49 -18.85 -9.43
C GLU A 33 11.68 -17.97 -8.48
N GLY A 34 12.37 -17.34 -7.53
CA GLY A 34 11.82 -16.28 -6.70
C GLY A 34 12.56 -14.98 -6.95
N LEU A 35 11.86 -13.86 -6.78
CA LEU A 35 12.41 -12.52 -6.99
C LEU A 35 11.93 -11.56 -5.92
N ASP A 36 12.87 -10.89 -5.26
CA ASP A 36 12.61 -9.71 -4.44
C ASP A 36 12.85 -8.46 -5.30
N LEU A 37 11.79 -7.70 -5.54
CA LEU A 37 11.82 -6.48 -6.32
C LEU A 37 11.47 -5.30 -5.43
N ARG A 38 12.27 -4.23 -5.53
CA ARG A 38 12.15 -3.06 -4.65
C ARG A 38 11.94 -1.79 -5.47
N ALA A 39 11.05 -0.93 -4.98
CA ALA A 39 10.86 0.43 -5.49
C ALA A 39 11.06 1.44 -4.37
N SER A 40 11.55 2.63 -4.70
CA SER A 40 11.73 3.75 -3.76
C SER A 40 11.36 5.05 -4.46
N CYS A 41 11.33 6.14 -3.70
CA CYS A 41 11.07 7.47 -4.23
C CYS A 41 12.40 8.19 -4.50
N SER A 42 12.66 8.54 -5.76
CA SER A 42 13.74 9.45 -6.15
C SER A 42 13.46 10.89 -5.71
N THR A 43 12.17 11.25 -5.62
CA THR A 43 11.68 12.52 -5.05
C THR A 43 10.46 12.29 -4.16
N GLY A 44 10.31 13.10 -3.12
CA GLY A 44 9.20 12.99 -2.17
C GLY A 44 9.44 11.94 -1.08
N THR A 45 8.38 11.59 -0.35
CA THR A 45 8.41 10.59 0.74
C THR A 45 7.61 9.36 0.34
N LEU A 46 8.18 8.16 0.55
CA LEU A 46 7.44 6.91 0.34
C LEU A 46 6.29 6.81 1.35
N ILE A 47 5.06 6.75 0.83
CA ILE A 47 3.85 6.60 1.67
C ILE A 47 3.18 5.24 1.53
N SER A 48 3.38 4.55 0.40
CA SER A 48 2.86 3.21 0.14
C SER A 48 3.53 2.62 -1.08
N GLY A 49 3.14 1.42 -1.50
CA GLY A 49 3.51 0.86 -2.78
C GLY A 49 2.54 -0.22 -3.24
N GLY A 50 2.91 -0.91 -4.31
CA GLY A 50 2.09 -1.95 -4.91
C GLY A 50 2.91 -2.98 -5.67
N CYS A 51 2.30 -4.13 -5.91
CA CYS A 51 2.88 -5.24 -6.65
C CYS A 51 1.93 -5.62 -7.77
N SER A 52 2.44 -5.82 -8.99
CA SER A 52 1.65 -6.27 -10.13
C SER A 52 2.40 -7.31 -10.96
N ALA A 53 1.68 -8.08 -11.75
CA ALA A 53 2.22 -9.02 -12.71
C ALA A 53 1.34 -9.05 -13.96
N ASP A 54 1.96 -9.22 -15.14
CA ASP A 54 1.25 -9.36 -16.38
C ASP A 54 0.67 -10.78 -16.46
N THR A 55 -0.64 -10.88 -16.24
CA THR A 55 -1.48 -12.09 -16.33
C THR A 55 -1.26 -13.19 -15.29
N PHE A 56 -2.34 -13.50 -14.57
CA PHE A 56 -2.51 -14.73 -13.79
C PHE A 56 -3.29 -15.75 -14.64
N PRO A 57 -2.66 -16.66 -15.41
CA PRO A 57 -3.23 -17.99 -15.53
C PRO A 57 -3.17 -18.64 -14.14
N ASP A 58 -4.26 -19.32 -13.77
CA ASP A 58 -4.56 -19.89 -12.46
C ASP A 58 -3.31 -20.34 -11.64
N ASP A 59 -3.16 -19.80 -10.43
CA ASP A 59 -2.26 -20.27 -9.35
C ASP A 59 -0.75 -20.46 -9.66
N ASP A 60 -0.23 -20.00 -10.80
CA ASP A 60 1.15 -20.29 -11.23
C ASP A 60 2.22 -19.26 -10.81
N LEU A 61 1.80 -18.10 -10.30
CA LEU A 61 2.66 -17.04 -9.80
C LEU A 61 2.10 -16.51 -8.47
N SER A 62 2.88 -16.64 -7.41
CA SER A 62 2.50 -16.22 -6.06
C SER A 62 3.22 -14.94 -5.66
N LEU A 63 2.44 -13.95 -5.20
CA LEU A 63 2.97 -12.79 -4.48
C LEU A 63 3.17 -13.17 -3.01
N MET A 64 4.42 -13.42 -2.64
CA MET A 64 4.81 -13.91 -1.32
C MET A 64 4.82 -12.81 -0.26
N ARG A 65 5.16 -11.59 -0.67
CA ARG A 65 5.25 -10.43 0.21
C ARG A 65 4.96 -9.16 -0.56
N SER A 66 4.27 -8.24 0.10
CA SER A 66 4.07 -6.87 -0.33
C SER A 66 4.10 -6.01 0.93
N GLY A 67 4.92 -4.96 0.95
CA GLY A 67 5.04 -4.11 2.13
C GLY A 67 6.23 -3.17 2.06
N PHE A 68 6.36 -2.30 3.05
CA PHE A 68 7.62 -1.64 3.35
C PHE A 68 8.71 -2.69 3.59
N ALA A 69 9.91 -2.47 3.04
CA ALA A 69 11.00 -3.40 3.25
C ALA A 69 11.38 -3.41 4.76
N PRO A 70 11.59 -4.60 5.35
CA PRO A 70 11.82 -4.73 6.79
C PRO A 70 13.14 -4.09 7.23
N ASP A 71 14.12 -4.08 6.33
CA ASP A 71 15.47 -3.55 6.50
C ASP A 71 15.62 -2.10 6.04
N ASN A 72 14.73 -1.61 5.16
CA ASN A 72 14.71 -0.23 4.71
C ASN A 72 13.27 0.28 4.53
N ARG A 73 12.80 1.13 5.44
CA ARG A 73 11.42 1.66 5.38
C ARG A 73 11.18 2.67 4.26
N ASP A 74 12.23 3.14 3.60
CA ASP A 74 12.14 4.03 2.44
C ASP A 74 11.98 3.27 1.11
N GLU A 75 11.89 1.93 1.17
CA GLU A 75 11.67 1.05 0.04
C GLU A 75 10.38 0.24 0.19
N TRP A 76 9.65 0.10 -0.90
CA TRP A 76 8.59 -0.88 -1.05
C TRP A 76 9.14 -2.17 -1.63
N LEU A 77 8.83 -3.30 -1.01
CA LEU A 77 9.28 -4.63 -1.40
C LEU A 77 8.09 -5.48 -1.86
N CYS A 78 8.24 -6.07 -3.04
CA CYS A 78 7.43 -7.17 -3.52
C CYS A 78 8.29 -8.42 -3.68
N SER A 79 7.87 -9.54 -3.10
CA SER A 79 8.52 -10.84 -3.28
C SER A 79 7.61 -11.72 -4.10
N PHE A 80 8.08 -12.18 -5.25
CA PHE A 80 7.35 -13.04 -6.17
C PHE A 80 7.95 -14.44 -6.21
N LYS A 81 7.14 -15.45 -6.46
CA LYS A 81 7.56 -16.84 -6.67
C LYS A 81 6.81 -17.43 -7.86
N SER A 82 7.55 -17.88 -8.87
CA SER A 82 6.97 -18.70 -9.92
C SER A 82 6.79 -20.14 -9.42
N LEU A 83 5.58 -20.66 -9.60
CA LEU A 83 5.22 -22.06 -9.39
C LEU A 83 5.20 -22.85 -10.71
N HIS A 84 5.31 -22.16 -11.85
CA HIS A 84 5.34 -22.80 -13.17
C HIS A 84 6.72 -23.35 -13.51
N GLU A 85 6.75 -24.49 -14.20
CA GLU A 85 8.00 -25.19 -14.55
C GLU A 85 8.67 -24.68 -15.84
N SER A 86 7.96 -23.90 -16.66
CA SER A 86 8.47 -23.49 -17.99
C SER A 86 8.15 -22.06 -18.45
N LEU A 87 7.44 -21.26 -17.66
CA LEU A 87 7.02 -19.91 -18.07
C LEU A 87 7.77 -18.85 -17.28
N THR A 88 8.01 -17.71 -17.91
CA THR A 88 8.56 -16.50 -17.30
C THR A 88 7.44 -15.48 -17.20
N TYR A 89 7.36 -14.81 -16.05
CA TYR A 89 6.33 -13.81 -15.76
C TYR A 89 6.97 -12.44 -15.62
N GLU A 90 6.40 -11.42 -16.28
CA GLU A 90 6.77 -10.04 -16.02
C GLU A 90 6.06 -9.54 -14.76
N VAL A 91 6.84 -8.97 -13.85
CA VAL A 91 6.38 -8.48 -12.55
C VAL A 91 6.83 -7.04 -12.36
N ALA A 92 6.10 -6.31 -11.53
CA ALA A 92 6.44 -4.94 -11.20
C ALA A 92 6.20 -4.60 -9.73
N THR A 93 7.01 -3.67 -9.25
CA THR A 93 6.92 -3.07 -7.92
C THR A 93 6.79 -1.56 -8.07
N MET A 94 5.83 -0.98 -7.37
CA MET A 94 5.54 0.44 -7.39
C MET A 94 5.79 1.06 -6.02
N ALA A 95 6.41 2.23 -6.00
CA ALA A 95 6.45 3.14 -4.86
C ALA A 95 5.48 4.29 -5.11
N PHE A 96 4.62 4.61 -4.14
CA PHE A 96 3.78 5.80 -4.14
C PHE A 96 4.45 6.89 -3.30
N CYS A 97 4.74 8.01 -3.94
CA CYS A 97 5.59 9.06 -3.40
C CYS A 97 4.75 10.32 -3.17
N LEU A 98 4.65 10.75 -1.91
CA LEU A 98 4.05 12.02 -1.55
C LEU A 98 5.04 13.14 -1.83
N ASN A 99 4.63 14.06 -2.69
CA ASN A 99 5.39 15.25 -3.02
C ASN A 99 4.58 16.48 -2.63
N GLU A 100 5.28 17.57 -2.35
CA GLU A 100 4.70 18.85 -1.97
C GLU A 100 5.52 19.97 -2.60
N ASP A 101 4.85 21.03 -3.06
CA ASP A 101 5.54 22.23 -3.48
C ASP A 101 6.27 22.86 -2.29
N PRO A 102 7.49 23.40 -2.48
CA PRO A 102 8.15 24.16 -1.43
C PRO A 102 7.30 25.37 -1.07
N LEU A 103 7.05 25.56 0.23
CA LEU A 103 6.31 26.71 0.71
C LEU A 103 7.07 28.01 0.41
N PRO A 104 6.36 29.11 0.06
CA PRO A 104 6.96 30.44 -0.01
C PRO A 104 7.66 30.82 1.30
N ALA A 105 8.75 31.56 1.21
CA ALA A 105 9.56 31.92 2.37
C ALA A 105 8.78 32.71 3.44
N GLU A 106 7.73 33.44 3.04
CA GLU A 106 6.82 34.16 3.94
C GLU A 106 5.90 33.27 4.79
N CYS A 107 5.74 31.98 4.48
CA CYS A 107 4.80 31.08 5.16
C CYS A 107 5.29 30.51 6.50
N GLY A 108 6.52 30.82 6.91
CA GLY A 108 7.11 30.30 8.14
C GLY A 108 7.43 28.81 8.07
N CYS A 109 7.88 28.23 9.20
CA CYS A 109 8.20 26.80 9.29
C CYS A 109 6.94 25.99 9.56
N CYS A 110 6.23 25.55 8.51
CA CYS A 110 5.22 24.51 8.65
C CYS A 110 5.87 23.13 8.46
N PRO A 111 5.55 22.12 9.29
CA PRO A 111 6.04 20.76 9.10
C PRO A 111 5.49 20.17 7.80
N PRO A 112 6.27 19.40 7.02
CA PRO A 112 5.81 18.67 5.84
C PRO A 112 4.52 17.87 6.11
N LEU A 113 3.64 17.65 5.12
CA LEU A 113 2.46 16.78 5.33
C LEU A 113 2.89 15.36 5.66
N ALA A 114 4.01 14.91 5.12
CA ALA A 114 4.62 13.63 5.48
C ALA A 114 4.81 13.45 7.01
N GLU A 115 5.08 14.53 7.74
CA GLU A 115 5.22 14.50 9.22
C GLU A 115 3.86 14.53 9.95
N GLN A 116 2.78 14.82 9.24
CA GLN A 116 1.40 14.89 9.74
C GLN A 116 0.59 13.63 9.41
N LEU A 117 1.16 12.69 8.64
CA LEU A 117 0.50 11.45 8.28
C LEU A 117 0.34 10.53 9.50
N THR A 118 -0.87 9.99 9.66
CA THR A 118 -1.14 8.92 10.59
C THR A 118 -1.26 7.61 9.81
N ILE A 119 -0.44 6.61 10.16
CA ILE A 119 -0.60 5.26 9.62
C ILE A 119 -1.43 4.45 10.61
N ARG A 120 -2.66 4.12 10.23
CA ARG A 120 -3.53 3.23 10.99
C ARG A 120 -3.39 1.82 10.48
N GLN A 121 -3.22 0.87 11.40
CA GLN A 121 -2.96 -0.52 11.07
C GLN A 121 -3.92 -1.44 11.81
N THR A 122 -4.49 -2.38 11.08
CA THR A 122 -5.24 -3.51 11.62
C THR A 122 -4.44 -4.79 11.40
N ASN A 123 -4.35 -5.64 12.43
CA ASN A 123 -3.63 -6.92 12.37
C ASN A 123 -4.54 -8.04 12.87
N GLU A 124 -4.86 -9.01 12.01
CA GLU A 124 -5.67 -10.17 12.38
C GLU A 124 -5.12 -11.46 11.76
N PRO A 125 -5.22 -12.60 12.47
CA PRO A 125 -4.89 -13.90 11.89
C PRO A 125 -5.90 -14.29 10.81
N LEU A 126 -5.40 -14.76 9.67
CA LEU A 126 -6.25 -15.33 8.62
C LEU A 126 -6.80 -16.69 9.07
N ARG A 127 -8.11 -16.81 9.08
CA ARG A 127 -8.83 -18.05 9.34
C ARG A 127 -8.84 -18.93 8.08
N ASN A 128 -9.16 -20.21 8.25
CA ASN A 128 -9.42 -21.07 7.10
C ASN A 128 -10.61 -20.53 6.29
N GLY A 129 -10.44 -20.41 4.97
CA GLY A 129 -11.43 -19.87 4.04
C GLY A 129 -11.22 -18.38 3.72
N PRO A 130 -12.28 -17.65 3.32
CA PRO A 130 -12.21 -16.24 2.98
C PRO A 130 -12.07 -15.36 4.23
N ASN A 131 -11.23 -14.34 4.12
CA ASN A 131 -10.98 -13.35 5.15
C ASN A 131 -11.07 -11.95 4.55
N ARG A 132 -11.48 -10.97 5.36
CA ARG A 132 -11.49 -9.55 5.01
C ARG A 132 -10.89 -8.78 6.17
N LEU A 133 -9.97 -7.89 5.86
CA LEU A 133 -9.29 -7.05 6.82
C LEU A 133 -9.34 -5.60 6.32
N GLU A 134 -9.63 -4.66 7.22
CA GLU A 134 -9.80 -3.25 6.88
C GLU A 134 -9.07 -2.36 7.88
N ALA A 135 -8.53 -1.26 7.38
CA ALA A 135 -8.03 -0.15 8.18
C ALA A 135 -8.83 1.11 7.82
N THR A 136 -9.19 1.88 8.84
CA THR A 136 -10.12 3.01 8.72
C THR A 136 -9.46 4.26 9.29
N CYS A 137 -9.55 5.38 8.57
CA CYS A 137 -9.20 6.70 9.09
C CYS A 137 -10.28 7.20 10.07
N GLU A 138 -9.94 8.16 10.93
CA GLU A 138 -10.94 8.81 11.78
C GLU A 138 -11.89 9.71 10.97
N ASP A 139 -13.01 10.11 11.57
CA ASP A 139 -14.05 10.91 10.90
C ASP A 139 -13.53 12.30 10.47
N ASP A 140 -12.48 12.79 11.12
CA ASP A 140 -11.73 14.02 10.81
C ASP A 140 -10.41 13.72 10.09
N GLU A 141 -10.34 12.65 9.30
CA GLU A 141 -9.20 12.30 8.47
C GLU A 141 -9.64 11.86 7.05
N PHE A 142 -8.79 12.12 6.06
CA PHE A 142 -8.94 11.59 4.71
C PHE A 142 -7.92 10.47 4.46
N LEU A 143 -8.39 9.35 3.90
CA LEU A 143 -7.51 8.28 3.43
C LEU A 143 -6.82 8.71 2.14
N LEU A 144 -5.49 8.73 2.14
CA LEU A 144 -4.70 8.97 0.92
C LEU A 144 -4.51 7.68 0.12
N ILE A 145 -4.12 6.61 0.83
CA ILE A 145 -3.84 5.31 0.27
C ILE A 145 -3.82 4.28 1.39
N GLY A 146 -4.02 3.00 1.06
CA GLY A 146 -3.73 1.93 1.98
C GLY A 146 -2.95 0.78 1.34
N ASN A 147 -2.67 -0.23 2.15
CA ASN A 147 -1.99 -1.43 1.70
C ASN A 147 -2.33 -2.63 2.58
N CYS A 148 -2.07 -3.85 2.10
CA CYS A 148 -2.15 -5.04 2.93
C CYS A 148 -0.99 -6.00 2.71
N MET A 149 -0.66 -6.72 3.78
CA MET A 149 0.50 -7.61 3.88
C MET A 149 0.14 -8.89 4.62
N LEU A 150 0.94 -9.95 4.42
CA LEU A 150 1.03 -11.07 5.35
C LEU A 150 2.33 -10.97 6.14
N ASP A 151 2.22 -11.08 7.46
CA ASP A 151 3.33 -11.22 8.40
C ASP A 151 3.49 -12.71 8.74
N VAL A 152 4.54 -13.30 8.17
CA VAL A 152 4.84 -14.73 8.27
C VAL A 152 6.33 -14.95 8.50
N PRO A 153 6.71 -15.95 9.32
CA PRO A 153 8.12 -16.25 9.57
C PRO A 153 8.80 -16.94 8.38
N ALA A 154 8.05 -17.71 7.59
CA ALA A 154 8.53 -18.36 6.39
C ALA A 154 7.46 -18.36 5.29
N VAL A 155 7.91 -18.00 4.10
CA VAL A 155 7.08 -17.85 2.91
C VAL A 155 6.40 -19.16 2.48
N SER A 156 7.08 -20.30 2.67
CA SER A 156 6.55 -21.64 2.37
C SER A 156 5.27 -21.99 3.15
N GLU A 157 5.01 -21.30 4.26
CA GLU A 157 3.82 -21.54 5.09
C GLU A 157 2.54 -20.91 4.51
N VAL A 158 2.67 -20.01 3.54
CA VAL A 158 1.55 -19.27 2.94
C VAL A 158 1.51 -19.34 1.41
N GLU A 159 2.20 -20.31 0.80
CA GLU A 159 2.26 -20.47 -0.66
C GLU A 159 0.90 -20.60 -1.35
N SER A 160 -0.11 -21.07 -0.62
CA SER A 160 -1.48 -21.22 -1.12
C SER A 160 -2.46 -20.18 -0.56
N VAL A 161 -1.96 -19.15 0.14
CA VAL A 161 -2.79 -18.03 0.61
C VAL A 161 -2.78 -16.94 -0.46
N THR A 162 -3.95 -16.59 -0.97
CA THR A 162 -4.10 -15.66 -2.11
C THR A 162 -4.84 -14.40 -1.71
N MET A 163 -4.29 -13.22 -2.00
CA MET A 163 -5.03 -11.96 -1.98
C MET A 163 -5.77 -11.79 -3.30
N PHE A 164 -7.09 -11.66 -3.27
CA PHE A 164 -7.90 -11.56 -4.50
C PHE A 164 -8.64 -10.23 -4.63
N ARG A 165 -8.69 -9.41 -3.58
CA ARG A 165 -9.17 -8.02 -3.64
C ARG A 165 -8.37 -7.15 -2.68
N TYR A 166 -8.14 -5.90 -3.09
CA TYR A 166 -7.62 -4.83 -2.24
C TYR A 166 -8.12 -3.49 -2.78
N GLY A 167 -8.24 -2.48 -1.92
CA GLY A 167 -8.66 -1.13 -2.30
C GLY A 167 -9.75 -0.55 -1.38
N TYR A 168 -10.47 0.44 -1.88
CA TYR A 168 -11.61 1.04 -1.17
C TYR A 168 -12.79 0.06 -1.13
N PRO A 169 -13.21 -0.43 0.05
CA PRO A 169 -14.31 -1.37 0.14
C PRO A 169 -15.62 -0.69 -0.24
N PRO A 170 -16.42 -1.25 -1.17
CA PRO A 170 -17.72 -0.68 -1.51
C PRO A 170 -18.73 -0.89 -0.37
N THR A 171 -19.60 0.08 -0.18
CA THR A 171 -20.75 0.05 0.75
C THR A 171 -22.04 0.41 0.02
N ASP A 172 -23.19 0.22 0.66
CA ASP A 172 -24.48 0.62 0.09
C ASP A 172 -24.54 2.14 -0.18
N GLU A 173 -23.85 2.93 0.65
CA GLU A 173 -23.75 4.39 0.53
C GLU A 173 -22.67 4.82 -0.48
N HIS A 174 -21.60 4.03 -0.61
CA HIS A 174 -20.47 4.29 -1.51
C HIS A 174 -20.19 3.06 -2.40
N PRO A 175 -20.99 2.84 -3.46
CA PRO A 175 -20.84 1.67 -4.32
C PRO A 175 -19.52 1.65 -5.09
N ASP A 176 -18.92 2.82 -5.32
CA ASP A 176 -17.63 2.98 -5.98
C ASP A 176 -16.43 2.84 -5.00
N GLY A 177 -16.70 2.64 -3.71
CA GLY A 177 -15.69 2.50 -2.66
C GLY A 177 -15.82 3.55 -1.55
N ASP A 178 -15.74 3.12 -0.30
CA ASP A 178 -15.67 3.98 0.88
C ASP A 178 -14.24 4.53 1.05
N TYR A 179 -14.05 5.80 0.69
CA TYR A 179 -12.76 6.50 0.76
C TYR A 179 -12.31 6.84 2.19
N SER A 180 -13.01 6.39 3.24
CA SER A 180 -12.49 6.41 4.61
C SER A 180 -11.76 5.11 4.99
N LYS A 181 -11.85 4.07 4.15
CA LYS A 181 -11.40 2.71 4.47
C LYS A 181 -10.53 2.12 3.39
N TRP A 182 -9.52 1.38 3.80
CA TRP A 182 -8.78 0.49 2.92
C TRP A 182 -8.97 -0.95 3.38
N GLY A 183 -9.37 -1.82 2.46
CA GLY A 183 -9.67 -3.22 2.75
C GLY A 183 -8.95 -4.18 1.82
N CYS A 184 -8.65 -5.37 2.33
CA CYS A 184 -8.16 -6.48 1.53
C CYS A 184 -8.85 -7.79 1.87
N SER A 185 -9.01 -8.63 0.86
CA SER A 185 -9.63 -9.94 0.96
C SER A 185 -8.64 -11.03 0.58
N TRP A 186 -8.54 -12.02 1.46
CA TRP A 186 -7.63 -13.16 1.35
C TRP A 186 -8.41 -14.47 1.32
N HIS A 187 -7.91 -15.45 0.58
CA HIS A 187 -8.37 -16.83 0.68
C HIS A 187 -7.25 -17.69 1.26
N ASN A 188 -7.54 -18.39 2.36
CA ASN A 188 -6.59 -19.24 3.05
C ASN A 188 -7.10 -20.71 3.13
N PRO A 189 -6.63 -21.60 2.25
CA PRO A 189 -7.09 -23.00 2.23
C PRO A 189 -6.36 -23.91 3.23
N THR A 190 -5.24 -23.47 3.80
CA THR A 190 -4.26 -24.35 4.48
C THR A 190 -4.62 -24.74 5.91
N GLY A 191 -5.43 -23.92 6.59
CA GLY A 191 -5.65 -24.04 8.04
C GLY A 191 -4.49 -23.51 8.91
N TYR A 192 -3.36 -23.12 8.31
CA TYR A 192 -2.35 -22.27 8.95
C TYR A 192 -2.94 -20.87 9.16
N THR A 193 -2.55 -20.16 10.22
CA THR A 193 -3.15 -18.85 10.58
C THR A 193 -2.12 -17.73 10.52
N PRO A 194 -1.67 -17.32 9.31
CA PRO A 194 -0.74 -16.21 9.16
C PRO A 194 -1.39 -14.92 9.64
N ARG A 195 -0.60 -13.98 10.15
CA ARG A 195 -1.11 -12.65 10.48
C ARG A 195 -1.22 -11.83 9.21
N ALA A 196 -2.41 -11.30 8.93
CA ALA A 196 -2.61 -10.30 7.90
C ALA A 196 -2.58 -8.91 8.53
N LEU A 197 -2.08 -7.96 7.75
CA LEU A 197 -1.95 -6.56 8.09
C LEU A 197 -2.68 -5.74 7.02
N ALA A 198 -3.49 -4.79 7.45
CA ALA A 198 -4.05 -3.74 6.59
C ALA A 198 -3.61 -2.39 7.14
N ASN A 199 -3.14 -1.50 6.27
CA ASN A 199 -2.71 -0.16 6.61
C ASN A 199 -3.56 0.86 5.86
N ALA A 200 -3.88 1.96 6.54
CA ALA A 200 -4.49 3.16 6.00
C ALA A 200 -3.56 4.34 6.31
N VAL A 201 -3.16 5.08 5.28
CA VAL A 201 -2.38 6.32 5.41
C VAL A 201 -3.38 7.47 5.42
N CYS A 202 -3.55 8.05 6.59
CA CYS A 202 -4.56 9.06 6.87
C CYS A 202 -3.88 10.42 6.98
N LEU A 203 -4.52 11.43 6.41
CA LEU A 203 -4.17 12.83 6.57
C LEU A 203 -5.29 13.51 7.35
N PRO A 204 -4.99 14.33 8.37
CA PRO A 204 -6.02 15.09 9.07
C PRO A 204 -6.88 15.91 8.09
N ALA A 205 -8.19 15.69 8.16
CA ALA A 205 -9.18 16.59 7.60
C ALA A 205 -9.20 17.84 8.48
N GLN A 206 -9.23 19.01 7.86
CA GLN A 206 -9.36 20.28 8.58
C GLN A 206 -10.82 20.70 8.62
#